data_AF-A0A259KVD4-F1
#
_entry.id   AF-A0A259KVD4-F1
#
_cell.length_a   1.000
_cell.length_b   1.000
_cell.length_c   1.000
_cell.angle_alpha   90.00
_cell.angle_beta   90.00
_cell.angle_gamma   90.00
#
_symmetry.space_group_name_H-M   'P 1'
#
loop_
_entity.id
_entity.type
_entity.pdbx_description
1 polymer ?
#
loop_
_entity_poly.entity_id
_entity_poly.type
_entity_poly.pdbx_seq_one_letter_code
_entity_poly.pdbx_strand_id
1 'polypeptide(L)'
;MRSRRAARLRICSTNWRPTARGHNIIATIFAECTEGYLTTGPEHLRSAGETAFAAQIGQQADARNVPHWICAGIISYADLRQGAAVEEVLDAHLKAGAGRFRGIGQSTAWDRNEAVRTTIRTPPEGVRREPAFREGFAVRTRMGLTFDSWVYLPQLSDVADLARAFPDANIILDHVGGPIGIGPYAGMRDEVLHVWEKGIRDIASWGRDKSSSKSYAKVERSRNVVRHAVAQPGGEAI
;
A
#
# COMPACT_ATOMS: atom_id res chain seq x y z
N MET A 1 -23.25 -34.65 -10.55
CA MET A 1 -23.19 -33.47 -9.66
C MET A 1 -21.85 -33.50 -8.91
N ARG A 2 -20.81 -32.80 -9.41
CA ARG A 2 -19.50 -32.74 -8.76
C ARG A 2 -19.41 -31.48 -7.92
N SER A 3 -19.33 -31.67 -6.60
CA SER A 3 -19.12 -30.64 -5.58
C SER A 3 -17.87 -29.81 -5.90
N ARG A 4 -18.05 -28.50 -6.07
CA ARG A 4 -16.96 -27.52 -6.15
C ARG A 4 -16.38 -27.36 -4.74
N ARG A 5 -15.24 -28.01 -4.46
CA ARG A 5 -14.42 -27.65 -3.30
C ARG A 5 -13.92 -26.22 -3.52
N ALA A 6 -14.32 -25.31 -2.64
CA ALA A 6 -13.73 -23.98 -2.56
C ALA A 6 -12.21 -24.13 -2.41
N ALA A 7 -11.45 -23.59 -3.37
CA ALA A 7 -10.03 -23.43 -3.22
C ALA A 7 -9.81 -22.46 -2.06
N ARG A 8 -9.46 -22.98 -0.88
CA ARG A 8 -8.92 -22.16 0.21
C ARG A 8 -7.64 -21.52 -0.30
N LEU A 9 -7.71 -20.22 -0.60
CA LEU A 9 -6.55 -19.39 -0.85
C LEU A 9 -5.65 -19.50 0.38
N ARG A 10 -4.52 -20.22 0.27
CA ARG A 10 -3.55 -20.32 1.37
C ARG A 10 -2.70 -19.06 1.41
N ILE A 11 -3.29 -17.96 1.85
CA ILE A 11 -2.51 -16.77 2.20
C ILE A 11 -1.80 -17.08 3.53
N CYS A 12 -0.47 -17.17 3.47
CA CYS A 12 0.48 -16.96 4.56
C CYS A 12 0.32 -17.67 5.93
N SER A 13 -0.53 -18.70 6.07
CA SER A 13 -0.80 -19.31 7.39
C SER A 13 0.05 -20.53 7.77
N THR A 14 0.82 -21.10 6.83
CA THR A 14 1.50 -22.39 7.08
C THR A 14 2.89 -22.55 6.46
N ASN A 15 3.40 -21.58 5.70
CA ASN A 15 4.67 -21.73 5.00
C ASN A 15 5.50 -20.43 5.04
N TRP A 16 5.90 -20.00 6.24
CA TRP A 16 6.93 -18.97 6.45
C TRP A 16 8.35 -19.52 6.19
N ARG A 17 8.44 -20.72 5.59
CA ARG A 17 9.70 -21.21 5.06
C ARG A 17 10.17 -20.22 3.99
N PRO A 18 11.49 -20.00 3.86
CA PRO A 18 12.01 -19.14 2.81
C PRO A 18 11.32 -19.49 1.49
N THR A 19 11.01 -18.47 0.68
CA THR A 19 10.84 -18.64 -0.76
C THR A 19 12.18 -19.17 -1.29
N ALA A 20 12.41 -20.46 -1.05
CA ALA A 20 13.72 -21.08 -1.03
C ALA A 20 14.12 -21.46 -2.44
N ARG A 21 14.19 -20.47 -3.35
CA ARG A 21 15.05 -20.43 -4.54
C ARG A 21 15.26 -18.96 -4.97
N GLY A 22 16.47 -18.43 -4.73
CA GLY A 22 17.05 -17.33 -5.51
C GLY A 22 16.98 -15.90 -4.95
N HIS A 23 15.99 -15.52 -4.13
CA HIS A 23 15.82 -14.12 -3.70
C HIS A 23 16.12 -13.89 -2.22
N ASN A 24 16.89 -12.85 -1.92
CA ASN A 24 17.17 -12.39 -0.55
C ASN A 24 16.08 -11.42 -0.06
N ILE A 25 14.90 -11.95 0.26
CA ILE A 25 13.78 -11.15 0.78
C ILE A 25 13.95 -10.98 2.30
N ILE A 26 14.27 -9.76 2.74
CA ILE A 26 14.50 -9.44 4.16
C ILE A 26 13.24 -8.94 4.89
N ALA A 27 12.26 -8.43 4.14
CA ALA A 27 11.00 -7.93 4.67
C ALA A 27 9.90 -7.93 3.59
N THR A 28 8.64 -7.98 4.01
CA THR A 28 7.48 -7.85 3.13
C THR A 28 6.51 -6.79 3.61
N ILE A 29 5.74 -6.24 2.68
CA ILE A 29 4.59 -5.35 2.94
C ILE A 29 3.32 -6.12 2.61
N PHE A 30 2.32 -6.03 3.48
CA PHE A 30 0.96 -6.49 3.18
C PHE A 30 0.23 -5.38 2.44
N ALA A 31 -0.34 -5.69 1.28
CA ALA A 31 -1.19 -4.78 0.50
C ALA A 31 -2.65 -5.23 0.58
N GLU A 32 -3.57 -4.27 0.52
CA GLU A 32 -5.00 -4.50 0.72
C GLU A 32 -5.56 -5.52 -0.28
N CYS A 33 -6.33 -6.48 0.23
CA CYS A 33 -6.94 -7.53 -0.58
C CYS A 33 -8.34 -7.93 -0.10
N THR A 34 -8.94 -7.13 0.78
CA THR A 34 -10.25 -7.35 1.42
C THR A 34 -10.33 -8.52 2.40
N GLU A 35 -9.18 -9.04 2.83
CA GLU A 35 -9.14 -10.17 3.75
C GLU A 35 -9.33 -9.70 5.19
N GLY A 36 -10.12 -10.42 6.00
CA GLY A 36 -10.21 -10.15 7.44
C GLY A 36 -10.98 -8.88 7.84
N TYR A 37 -11.79 -8.29 6.95
CA TYR A 37 -12.68 -7.18 7.33
C TYR A 37 -13.58 -7.56 8.52
N LEU A 38 -13.85 -6.59 9.40
CA LEU A 38 -14.80 -6.79 10.49
C LEU A 38 -16.19 -7.09 9.94
N THR A 39 -16.87 -8.06 10.54
CA THR A 39 -18.23 -8.46 10.14
C THR A 39 -19.33 -7.69 10.88
N THR A 40 -18.97 -6.95 11.92
CA THR A 40 -19.86 -6.14 12.76
C THR A 40 -19.30 -4.73 12.94
N GLY A 41 -20.11 -3.83 13.51
CA GLY A 41 -19.75 -2.42 13.71
C GLY A 41 -20.01 -1.53 12.48
N PRO A 42 -19.68 -0.23 12.60
CA PRO A 42 -19.89 0.76 11.54
C PRO A 42 -19.16 0.37 10.26
N GLU A 43 -19.84 0.48 9.11
CA GLU A 43 -19.34 -0.02 7.83
C GLU A 43 -18.00 0.61 7.43
N HIS A 44 -17.85 1.91 7.64
CA HIS A 44 -16.65 2.66 7.28
C HIS A 44 -15.40 2.26 8.07
N LEU A 45 -15.56 1.59 9.23
CA LEU A 45 -14.47 1.12 10.07
C LEU A 45 -14.09 -0.35 9.82
N ARG A 46 -14.86 -1.08 9.01
CA ARG A 46 -14.67 -2.54 8.87
C ARG A 46 -13.34 -2.91 8.23
N SER A 47 -12.77 -2.05 7.39
CA SER A 47 -11.47 -2.31 6.77
C SER A 47 -10.34 -2.36 7.80
N ALA A 48 -10.49 -1.79 8.99
CA ALA A 48 -9.50 -1.92 10.07
C ALA A 48 -9.31 -3.37 10.54
N GLY A 49 -10.27 -4.26 10.27
CA GLY A 49 -10.12 -5.70 10.49
C GLY A 49 -8.99 -6.32 9.66
N GLU A 50 -8.85 -5.91 8.40
CA GLU A 50 -7.75 -6.37 7.53
C GLU A 50 -6.39 -5.99 8.10
N THR A 51 -6.30 -4.78 8.63
CA THR A 51 -5.09 -4.27 9.27
C THR A 51 -4.73 -5.06 10.51
N ALA A 52 -5.71 -5.38 11.36
CA ALA A 52 -5.50 -6.23 12.53
C ALA A 52 -5.09 -7.65 12.13
N PHE A 53 -5.72 -8.21 11.09
CA PHE A 53 -5.39 -9.53 10.54
C PHE A 53 -3.93 -9.59 10.06
N ALA A 54 -3.50 -8.63 9.23
CA ALA A 54 -2.13 -8.56 8.74
C ALA A 54 -1.11 -8.31 9.88
N ALA A 55 -1.45 -7.46 10.84
CA ALA A 55 -0.61 -7.22 12.02
C ALA A 55 -0.42 -8.50 12.84
N GLN A 56 -1.47 -9.29 13.01
CA GLN A 56 -1.41 -10.57 13.71
C GLN A 56 -0.49 -11.57 12.98
N ILE A 57 -0.52 -11.63 11.65
CA ILE A 57 0.40 -12.48 10.87
C ILE A 57 1.85 -12.05 11.12
N GLY A 58 2.15 -10.75 11.07
CA GLY A 58 3.49 -10.22 11.35
C GLY A 58 3.96 -10.57 12.77
N GLN A 59 3.11 -10.38 13.78
CA GLN A 59 3.42 -10.74 15.17
C GLN A 59 3.66 -12.24 15.37
N GLN A 60 2.87 -13.10 14.70
CA GLN A 60 3.06 -14.55 14.74
C GLN A 60 4.39 -14.97 14.09
N ALA A 61 4.80 -14.30 13.02
CA ALA A 61 6.09 -14.54 12.37
C ALA A 61 7.24 -14.13 13.30
N ASP A 62 7.16 -12.95 13.92
CA ASP A 62 8.15 -12.47 14.89
C ASP A 62 8.29 -13.42 16.07
N ALA A 63 7.18 -13.90 16.63
CA ALA A 63 7.17 -14.88 17.73
C ALA A 63 7.82 -16.23 17.34
N ARG A 64 7.89 -16.56 16.04
CA ARG A 64 8.56 -17.75 15.52
C ARG A 64 10.03 -17.50 15.16
N ASN A 65 10.55 -16.30 15.37
CA ASN A 65 11.91 -15.89 15.01
C ASN A 65 12.27 -16.23 13.55
N VAL A 66 11.34 -15.99 12.62
CA VAL A 66 11.63 -16.17 11.19
C VAL A 66 12.72 -15.16 10.75
N PRO A 67 13.59 -15.51 9.78
CA PRO A 67 14.76 -14.69 9.44
C PRO A 67 14.43 -13.41 8.63
N HIS A 68 13.16 -13.13 8.36
CA HIS A 68 12.69 -12.01 7.54
C HIS A 68 11.44 -11.39 8.14
N TRP A 69 11.28 -10.07 8.04
CA TRP A 69 10.14 -9.35 8.63
C TRP A 69 8.88 -9.49 7.76
N ILE A 70 7.99 -10.41 8.14
CA ILE A 70 6.70 -10.58 7.47
C ILE A 70 5.74 -9.46 7.88
N CYS A 71 5.07 -8.86 6.89
CA CYS A 71 4.14 -7.75 7.12
C CYS A 71 4.79 -6.61 7.91
N ALA A 72 6.04 -6.28 7.59
CA ALA A 72 6.80 -5.20 8.24
C ALA A 72 6.14 -3.82 8.03
N GLY A 73 5.39 -3.69 6.95
CA GLY A 73 4.44 -2.60 6.67
C GLY A 73 3.09 -3.17 6.25
N ILE A 74 2.03 -2.40 6.49
CA ILE A 74 0.67 -2.73 6.10
C ILE A 74 0.08 -1.52 5.37
N ILE A 75 -0.40 -1.77 4.16
CA ILE A 75 -1.20 -0.89 3.33
C ILE A 75 -2.62 -1.43 3.33
N SER A 76 -3.60 -0.58 3.63
CA SER A 76 -5.00 -1.00 3.82
C SER A 76 -5.96 -0.11 3.06
N TYR A 77 -7.23 -0.50 2.95
CA TYR A 77 -8.22 0.36 2.30
C TYR A 77 -8.82 1.40 3.25
N ALA A 78 -8.91 2.65 2.80
CA ALA A 78 -9.83 3.66 3.33
C ALA A 78 -10.44 4.43 2.16
N ASP A 79 -11.73 4.78 2.22
CA ASP A 79 -12.38 5.54 1.16
C ASP A 79 -12.13 7.04 1.37
N LEU A 80 -11.15 7.59 0.63
CA LEU A 80 -10.82 9.01 0.72
C LEU A 80 -11.96 9.93 0.27
N ARG A 81 -12.99 9.42 -0.43
CA ARG A 81 -14.18 10.19 -0.81
C ARG A 81 -15.06 10.57 0.38
N GLN A 82 -14.78 10.03 1.57
CA GLN A 82 -15.40 10.47 2.82
C GLN A 82 -14.89 11.85 3.27
N GLY A 83 -13.92 12.45 2.57
CA GLY A 83 -13.40 13.77 2.92
C GLY A 83 -12.69 13.74 4.26
N ALA A 84 -12.86 14.80 5.05
CA ALA A 84 -12.24 14.91 6.37
C ALA A 84 -12.64 13.76 7.33
N ALA A 85 -13.83 13.17 7.15
CA ALA A 85 -14.30 12.07 7.99
C ALA A 85 -13.45 10.79 7.88
N VAL A 86 -12.59 10.68 6.85
CA VAL A 86 -11.67 9.55 6.72
C VAL A 86 -10.66 9.44 7.87
N GLU A 87 -10.43 10.54 8.60
CA GLU A 87 -9.52 10.57 9.76
C GLU A 87 -9.86 9.47 10.80
N GLU A 88 -11.15 9.23 11.05
CA GLU A 88 -11.60 8.18 11.97
C GLU A 88 -11.18 6.77 11.48
N VAL A 89 -11.28 6.53 10.18
CA VAL A 89 -10.89 5.27 9.55
C VAL A 89 -9.36 5.08 9.63
N LEU A 90 -8.60 6.14 9.38
CA LEU A 90 -7.13 6.11 9.47
C LEU A 90 -6.64 5.90 10.91
N ASP A 91 -7.32 6.49 11.89
CA ASP A 91 -7.05 6.24 13.31
C ASP A 91 -7.37 4.80 13.72
N ALA A 92 -8.46 4.24 13.21
CA ALA A 92 -8.79 2.83 13.44
C ALA A 92 -7.69 1.90 12.89
N HIS A 93 -7.17 2.20 11.69
CA HIS A 93 -6.03 1.47 11.11
C HIS A 93 -4.74 1.61 11.91
N LEU A 94 -4.41 2.82 12.38
CA LEU A 94 -3.24 3.07 13.22
C LEU A 94 -3.29 2.23 14.50
N LYS A 95 -4.45 2.16 15.15
CA LYS A 95 -4.68 1.34 16.34
C LYS A 95 -4.58 -0.16 16.02
N ALA A 96 -5.22 -0.61 14.95
CA ALA A 96 -5.25 -2.01 14.53
C ALA A 96 -3.87 -2.52 14.07
N GLY A 97 -3.06 -1.66 13.46
CA GLY A 97 -1.81 -2.04 12.82
C GLY A 97 -0.66 -2.38 13.76
N ALA A 98 -0.80 -2.17 15.08
CA ALA A 98 0.23 -2.47 16.08
C ALA A 98 1.64 -1.98 15.66
N GLY A 99 1.71 -0.72 15.19
CA GLY A 99 2.94 -0.07 14.72
C GLY A 99 3.41 -0.44 13.29
N ARG A 100 2.70 -1.34 12.58
CA ARG A 100 2.99 -1.78 11.20
C ARG A 100 2.18 -1.07 10.13
N PHE A 101 1.09 -0.38 10.47
CA PHE A 101 0.33 0.41 9.50
C PHE A 101 1.17 1.55 8.92
N ARG A 102 1.16 1.71 7.59
CA ARG A 102 1.98 2.70 6.86
C ARG A 102 1.18 3.59 5.93
N GLY A 103 0.03 3.13 5.45
CA GLY A 103 -0.76 3.92 4.53
C GLY A 103 -1.90 3.15 3.92
N ILE A 104 -2.45 3.72 2.84
CA ILE A 104 -3.63 3.16 2.21
C ILE A 104 -3.46 2.95 0.71
N GLY A 105 -4.13 1.92 0.20
CA GLY A 105 -4.31 1.69 -1.22
C GLY A 105 -5.77 1.96 -1.60
N GLN A 106 -5.97 2.81 -2.62
CA GLN A 106 -7.30 3.01 -3.21
C GLN A 106 -7.17 3.05 -4.72
N SER A 107 -7.57 1.94 -5.36
CA SER A 107 -7.72 1.85 -6.80
C SER A 107 -8.73 2.88 -7.29
N THR A 108 -8.31 3.68 -8.27
CA THR A 108 -9.20 4.50 -9.09
C THR A 108 -9.10 4.12 -10.56
N ALA A 109 -8.58 2.93 -10.86
CA ALA A 109 -8.38 2.43 -12.21
C ALA A 109 -9.73 2.30 -12.94
N TRP A 110 -9.96 3.16 -13.91
CA TRP A 110 -11.22 3.26 -14.65
C TRP A 110 -10.97 3.45 -16.14
N ASP A 111 -11.75 2.75 -16.96
CA ASP A 111 -11.84 2.97 -18.39
C ASP A 111 -13.31 2.83 -18.81
N ARG A 112 -13.73 3.59 -19.81
CA ARG A 112 -15.09 3.52 -20.35
C ARG A 112 -15.40 2.17 -20.99
N ASN A 113 -14.38 1.50 -21.53
CA ASN A 113 -14.52 0.20 -22.17
C ASN A 113 -14.35 -0.93 -21.14
N GLU A 114 -15.41 -1.70 -20.93
CA GLU A 114 -15.43 -2.80 -19.96
C GLU A 114 -14.39 -3.89 -20.26
N ALA A 115 -13.93 -4.03 -21.51
CA ALA A 115 -12.87 -4.97 -21.89
C ALA A 115 -11.51 -4.66 -21.24
N VAL A 116 -11.36 -3.49 -20.64
CA VAL A 116 -10.13 -3.04 -19.93
C VAL A 116 -10.19 -3.39 -18.44
N ARG A 117 -11.34 -3.80 -17.90
CA ARG A 117 -11.52 -4.00 -16.46
C ARG A 117 -10.59 -5.09 -15.91
N THR A 118 -9.60 -4.68 -15.11
CA THR A 118 -8.65 -5.57 -14.43
C THR A 118 -8.89 -5.71 -12.93
N THR A 119 -9.80 -4.93 -12.35
CA THR A 119 -10.07 -4.84 -10.92
C THR A 119 -11.44 -5.39 -10.55
N ILE A 120 -11.57 -5.90 -9.31
CA ILE A 120 -12.85 -6.39 -8.77
C ILE A 120 -13.82 -5.22 -8.56
N ARG A 121 -13.32 -4.05 -8.14
CA ARG A 121 -14.12 -2.84 -8.01
C ARG A 121 -14.01 -2.00 -9.28
N THR A 122 -15.12 -1.44 -9.73
CA THR A 122 -15.16 -0.42 -10.79
C THR A 122 -15.37 0.94 -10.13
N PRO A 123 -14.31 1.73 -9.89
CA PRO A 123 -14.46 3.09 -9.38
C PRO A 123 -15.13 3.98 -10.45
N PRO A 124 -15.82 5.07 -10.06
CA PRO A 124 -16.33 6.02 -11.04
C PRO A 124 -15.16 6.77 -11.73
N GLU A 125 -15.46 7.38 -12.88
CA GLU A 125 -14.50 8.24 -13.57
C GLU A 125 -14.14 9.45 -12.70
N GLY A 126 -12.85 9.81 -12.66
CA GLY A 126 -12.44 11.10 -12.14
C GLY A 126 -12.45 11.26 -10.62
N VAL A 127 -12.55 10.17 -9.85
CA VAL A 127 -12.53 10.17 -8.37
C VAL A 127 -11.46 11.08 -7.78
N ARG A 128 -10.23 11.08 -8.33
CA ARG A 128 -9.11 11.88 -7.81
C ARG A 128 -9.28 13.40 -7.95
N ARG A 129 -10.17 13.83 -8.84
CA ARG A 129 -10.51 15.23 -9.09
C ARG A 129 -11.62 15.72 -8.16
N GLU A 130 -12.35 14.81 -7.51
CA GLU A 130 -13.44 15.17 -6.60
C GLU A 130 -12.91 15.93 -5.37
N PRO A 131 -13.56 17.04 -4.96
CA PRO A 131 -13.14 17.80 -3.78
C PRO A 131 -13.06 16.96 -2.50
N ALA A 132 -14.04 16.08 -2.29
CA ALA A 132 -14.07 15.20 -1.12
C ALA A 132 -12.87 14.23 -1.11
N PHE A 133 -12.52 13.64 -2.26
CA PHE A 133 -11.31 12.82 -2.36
C PHE A 133 -10.05 13.60 -1.98
N ARG A 134 -9.92 14.84 -2.49
CA ARG A 134 -8.76 15.70 -2.20
C ARG A 134 -8.69 16.12 -0.73
N GLU A 135 -9.83 16.34 -0.09
CA GLU A 135 -9.91 16.59 1.35
C GLU A 135 -9.42 15.37 2.16
N GLY A 136 -9.90 14.16 1.84
CA GLY A 136 -9.42 12.94 2.48
C GLY A 136 -7.93 12.68 2.21
N PHE A 137 -7.47 12.95 1.00
CA PHE A 137 -6.07 12.86 0.62
C PHE A 137 -5.18 13.83 1.44
N ALA A 138 -5.68 15.03 1.73
CA ALA A 138 -5.01 16.01 2.57
C ALA A 138 -4.88 15.53 4.02
N VAL A 139 -5.96 14.95 4.59
CA VAL A 139 -5.93 14.33 5.93
C VAL A 139 -4.86 13.25 5.99
N ARG A 140 -4.88 12.29 5.06
CA ARG A 140 -3.90 11.21 4.98
C ARG A 140 -2.46 11.74 4.88
N THR A 141 -2.26 12.78 4.06
CA THR A 141 -0.96 13.44 3.90
C THR A 141 -0.48 14.09 5.18
N ARG A 142 -1.35 14.82 5.90
CA ARG A 142 -1.07 15.42 7.21
C ARG A 142 -0.67 14.38 8.25
N MET A 143 -1.29 13.20 8.20
CA MET A 143 -0.96 12.06 9.09
C MET A 143 0.35 11.35 8.69
N GLY A 144 1.02 11.77 7.61
CA GLY A 144 2.31 11.21 7.18
C GLY A 144 2.21 9.81 6.56
N LEU A 145 1.00 9.36 6.21
CA LEU A 145 0.73 8.03 5.68
C LEU A 145 1.04 7.93 4.18
N THR A 146 1.43 6.76 3.68
CA THR A 146 1.61 6.51 2.24
C THR A 146 0.27 6.35 1.52
N PHE A 147 0.28 6.58 0.21
CA PHE A 147 -0.86 6.31 -0.66
C PHE A 147 -0.38 5.54 -1.88
N ASP A 148 -0.86 4.32 -1.99
CA ASP A 148 -0.56 3.38 -3.06
C ASP A 148 -1.63 3.59 -4.15
N SER A 149 -1.15 4.01 -5.32
CA SER A 149 -1.94 4.55 -6.40
C SER A 149 -2.03 3.57 -7.56
N TRP A 150 -3.06 2.74 -7.54
CA TRP A 150 -3.43 1.92 -8.70
C TRP A 150 -4.38 2.68 -9.64
N VAL A 151 -3.90 2.93 -10.86
CA VAL A 151 -4.56 3.67 -11.94
C VAL A 151 -4.26 3.02 -13.29
N TYR A 152 -5.03 3.36 -14.32
CA TYR A 152 -4.65 3.10 -15.71
C TYR A 152 -3.87 4.27 -16.32
N LEU A 153 -3.10 3.99 -17.38
CA LEU A 153 -2.25 4.99 -18.04
C LEU A 153 -2.96 6.31 -18.44
N PRO A 154 -4.26 6.36 -18.83
CA PRO A 154 -4.90 7.64 -19.18
C PRO A 154 -5.08 8.55 -17.97
N GLN A 155 -4.99 8.00 -16.76
CA GLN A 155 -5.22 8.68 -15.49
C GLN A 155 -3.91 9.09 -14.80
N LEU A 156 -2.74 8.91 -15.45
CA LEU A 156 -1.45 9.34 -14.89
C LEU A 156 -1.40 10.85 -14.62
N SER A 157 -2.11 11.65 -15.42
CA SER A 157 -2.24 13.09 -15.18
C SER A 157 -2.92 13.41 -13.85
N ASP A 158 -3.92 12.62 -13.44
CA ASP A 158 -4.59 12.81 -12.14
C ASP A 158 -3.61 12.55 -10.97
N VAL A 159 -2.66 11.62 -11.15
CA VAL A 159 -1.61 11.35 -10.14
C VAL A 159 -0.60 12.49 -10.09
N ALA A 160 -0.16 12.99 -11.25
CA ALA A 160 0.72 14.15 -11.33
C ALA A 160 0.07 15.41 -10.70
N ASP A 161 -1.22 15.62 -10.95
CA ASP A 161 -1.99 16.70 -10.35
C ASP A 161 -2.04 16.60 -8.82
N LEU A 162 -2.20 15.38 -8.26
CA LEU A 162 -2.13 15.16 -6.82
C LEU A 162 -0.72 15.43 -6.26
N ALA A 163 0.33 14.96 -6.94
CA ALA A 163 1.71 15.21 -6.54
C ALA A 163 2.04 16.72 -6.50
N ARG A 164 1.53 17.49 -7.47
CA ARG A 164 1.63 18.95 -7.50
C ARG A 164 0.87 19.64 -6.38
N ALA A 165 -0.38 19.22 -6.16
CA ALA A 165 -1.25 19.85 -5.16
C ALA A 165 -0.82 19.54 -3.71
N PHE A 166 -0.16 18.40 -3.49
CA PHE A 166 0.24 17.92 -2.17
C PHE A 166 1.73 17.54 -2.16
N PRO A 167 2.66 18.51 -2.18
CA PRO A 167 4.10 18.25 -2.30
C PRO A 167 4.68 17.44 -1.14
N ASP A 168 4.01 17.42 0.02
CA ASP A 168 4.42 16.62 1.17
C ASP A 168 3.92 15.17 1.14
N ALA A 169 3.04 14.82 0.21
CA ALA A 169 2.43 13.50 0.12
C ALA A 169 3.45 12.43 -0.25
N ASN A 170 3.35 11.28 0.43
CA ASN A 170 4.03 10.05 0.02
C ASN A 170 3.10 9.30 -0.96
N ILE A 171 3.39 9.38 -2.26
CA ILE A 171 2.63 8.66 -3.29
C ILE A 171 3.50 7.54 -3.83
N ILE A 172 2.97 6.33 -3.84
CA ILE A 172 3.56 5.15 -4.46
C ILE A 172 2.73 4.86 -5.70
N LEU A 173 3.35 4.88 -6.89
CA LEU A 173 2.66 4.56 -8.13
C LEU A 173 2.76 3.06 -8.39
N ASP A 174 1.64 2.36 -8.28
CA ASP A 174 1.62 0.90 -8.37
C ASP A 174 1.74 0.44 -9.82
N HIS A 175 2.28 -0.77 -9.98
CA HIS A 175 2.28 -1.50 -11.25
C HIS A 175 2.75 -0.65 -12.43
N VAL A 176 3.73 0.22 -12.14
CA VAL A 176 4.34 1.11 -13.11
C VAL A 176 3.30 2.01 -13.81
N GLY A 177 2.21 2.40 -13.15
CA GLY A 177 1.21 3.31 -13.73
C GLY A 177 0.22 2.67 -14.71
N GLY A 178 0.11 1.34 -14.70
CA GLY A 178 -0.96 0.60 -15.40
C GLY A 178 -0.98 0.77 -16.92
N PRO A 179 0.12 0.46 -17.65
CA PRO A 179 0.07 0.36 -19.10
C PRO A 179 -0.94 -0.71 -19.55
N ILE A 180 -1.86 -0.37 -20.45
CA ILE A 180 -2.94 -1.24 -20.91
C ILE A 180 -2.61 -1.80 -22.29
N GLY A 181 -2.72 -3.11 -22.47
CA GLY A 181 -2.53 -3.79 -23.76
C GLY A 181 -3.72 -4.64 -24.20
N ILE A 182 -4.90 -4.40 -23.63
CA ILE A 182 -6.14 -5.15 -23.85
C ILE A 182 -7.28 -4.24 -24.32
N GLY A 183 -8.37 -4.83 -24.79
CA GLY A 183 -9.54 -4.09 -25.25
C GLY A 183 -9.19 -3.14 -26.41
N PRO A 184 -9.58 -1.85 -26.35
CA PRO A 184 -9.31 -0.89 -27.42
C PRO A 184 -7.81 -0.55 -27.59
N TYR A 185 -6.95 -0.96 -26.65
CA TYR A 185 -5.51 -0.74 -26.68
C TYR A 185 -4.73 -1.94 -27.25
N ALA A 186 -5.41 -3.03 -27.61
CA ALA A 186 -4.76 -4.22 -28.16
C ALA A 186 -4.08 -3.88 -29.50
N GLY A 187 -2.79 -4.22 -29.61
CA GLY A 187 -1.98 -3.92 -30.80
C GLY A 187 -1.41 -2.50 -30.87
N MET A 188 -1.78 -1.60 -29.95
CA MET A 188 -1.35 -0.20 -29.94
C MET A 188 -0.14 0.04 -29.02
N ARG A 189 0.87 -0.84 -29.09
CA ARG A 189 1.98 -0.85 -28.12
C ARG A 189 2.73 0.48 -28.09
N ASP A 190 3.01 1.06 -29.26
CA ASP A 190 3.83 2.26 -29.37
C ASP A 190 3.07 3.49 -28.88
N GLU A 191 1.77 3.60 -29.18
CA GLU A 191 0.90 4.67 -28.66
C GLU A 191 0.75 4.57 -27.14
N VAL A 192 0.49 3.37 -26.62
CA VAL A 192 0.40 3.12 -25.18
C VAL A 192 1.70 3.51 -24.49
N LEU A 193 2.85 3.10 -25.03
CA LEU A 193 4.16 3.41 -24.46
C LEU A 193 4.43 4.91 -24.48
N HIS A 194 4.08 5.61 -25.58
CA HIS A 194 4.26 7.05 -25.68
C HIS A 194 3.47 7.82 -24.62
N VAL A 195 2.17 7.51 -24.45
CA VAL A 195 1.32 8.16 -23.45
C VAL A 195 1.79 7.83 -22.03
N TRP A 196 2.10 6.56 -21.78
CA TRP A 196 2.63 6.11 -20.50
C TRP A 196 3.95 6.83 -20.13
N GLU A 197 4.91 6.88 -21.06
CA GLU A 197 6.21 7.51 -20.81
C GLU A 197 6.06 9.00 -20.48
N LYS A 198 5.20 9.71 -21.21
CA LYS A 198 4.87 11.11 -20.91
C LYS A 198 4.32 11.27 -19.49
N GLY A 199 3.37 10.42 -19.10
CA GLY A 199 2.78 10.45 -17.76
C GLY A 199 3.79 10.15 -16.64
N ILE A 200 4.63 9.12 -16.83
CA ILE A 200 5.69 8.78 -15.87
C ILE A 200 6.70 9.92 -15.73
N ARG A 201 7.11 10.56 -16.82
CA ARG A 201 8.03 11.71 -16.77
C ARG A 201 7.42 12.90 -16.05
N ASP A 202 6.14 13.21 -16.26
CA ASP A 202 5.46 14.28 -15.52
C ASP A 202 5.47 13.96 -14.02
N ILE A 203 4.99 12.78 -13.61
CA ILE A 203 5.00 12.36 -12.21
C ILE A 203 6.42 12.40 -11.61
N ALA A 204 7.42 11.88 -12.31
CA ALA A 204 8.80 11.83 -11.83
C ALA A 204 9.47 13.21 -11.74
N SER A 205 8.96 14.22 -12.47
CA SER A 205 9.41 15.60 -12.33
C SER A 205 8.98 16.23 -11.00
N TRP A 206 7.96 15.64 -10.35
CA TRP A 206 7.47 16.02 -9.04
C TRP A 206 8.10 15.12 -7.96
N GLY A 207 9.05 15.68 -7.23
CA GLY A 207 9.70 15.02 -6.11
C GLY A 207 10.17 16.07 -5.11
N ARG A 208 10.13 15.72 -3.81
CA ARG A 208 10.59 16.59 -2.73
C ARG A 208 11.97 17.16 -3.09
N ASP A 209 12.17 18.45 -2.86
CA ASP A 209 13.53 18.98 -2.76
C ASP A 209 14.30 18.09 -1.77
N LYS A 210 15.38 17.48 -2.26
CA LYS A 210 16.14 16.42 -1.55
C LYS A 210 16.69 16.91 -0.20
N SER A 211 16.69 18.23 0.03
CA SER A 211 17.08 18.90 1.27
C SER A 211 16.19 18.58 2.49
N SER A 212 14.92 18.19 2.27
CA SER A 212 13.90 17.96 3.33
C SER A 212 13.86 16.52 3.88
N SER A 213 14.63 15.60 3.31
CA SER A 213 14.64 14.15 3.62
C SER A 213 15.12 13.76 5.03
N LYS A 214 15.53 14.73 5.87
CA LYS A 214 16.01 14.49 7.26
C LYS A 214 14.95 13.91 8.21
N SER A 215 13.67 13.95 7.84
CA SER A 215 12.56 13.43 8.66
C SER A 215 12.57 11.90 8.77
N TYR A 216 12.91 11.17 7.69
CA TYR A 216 12.91 9.69 7.71
C TYR A 216 14.10 9.12 8.51
N ALA A 217 15.26 9.79 8.47
CA ALA A 217 16.46 9.41 9.23
C ALA A 217 16.26 9.49 10.77
N LYS A 218 15.27 10.25 11.24
CA LYS A 218 14.99 10.38 12.68
C LYS A 218 14.28 9.15 13.26
N VAL A 219 13.54 8.41 12.43
CA VAL A 219 12.89 7.14 12.80
C VAL A 219 13.88 5.96 12.80
N GLU A 220 14.97 6.03 12.02
CA GLU A 220 16.05 5.04 12.10
C GLU A 220 16.91 5.20 13.36
N ARG A 221 17.17 6.43 13.81
CA ARG A 221 17.99 6.66 15.02
C ARG A 221 17.35 6.15 16.31
N SER A 222 16.01 6.14 16.40
CA SER A 222 15.31 5.54 17.55
C SER A 222 15.30 4.01 17.54
N ARG A 223 15.60 3.35 16.41
CA ARG A 223 15.75 1.89 16.32
C ARG A 223 17.14 1.38 16.70
N ASN A 224 18.17 2.23 16.65
CA ASN A 224 19.52 1.88 17.09
C ASN A 224 19.68 1.79 18.62
N VAL A 225 18.70 2.27 19.41
CA VAL A 225 18.75 2.17 20.88
C VAL A 225 18.49 0.74 21.38
N VAL A 226 17.90 -0.13 20.57
CA VAL A 226 17.61 -1.54 20.96
C VAL A 226 18.78 -2.49 20.63
N ARG A 227 19.89 -2.01 20.05
CA ARG A 227 21.07 -2.83 19.71
C ARG A 227 22.17 -2.88 20.79
N HIS A 228 21.98 -2.24 21.94
CA HIS A 228 22.91 -2.35 23.09
C HIS A 228 22.24 -2.99 24.31
N ALA A 229 21.77 -4.22 24.14
CA ALA A 229 21.50 -5.14 25.26
C ALA A 229 21.73 -6.59 24.80
N VAL A 230 22.88 -6.84 24.18
CA VAL A 230 23.43 -8.20 24.05
C VAL A 230 24.70 -8.21 24.87
N ALA A 231 24.66 -8.97 25.96
CA ALA A 231 25.72 -9.15 26.92
C ALA A 231 27.04 -9.53 26.23
N GLN A 232 28.13 -8.94 26.71
CA GLN A 232 29.48 -9.36 26.33
C GLN A 232 29.76 -10.77 26.86
N PRO A 233 30.38 -11.66 26.06
CA PRO A 233 30.97 -12.88 26.58
C PRO A 233 32.33 -12.52 27.19
N GLY A 234 32.37 -12.37 28.52
CA GLY A 234 33.62 -12.32 29.26
C GLY A 234 34.18 -13.72 29.45
N GLY A 235 35.26 -14.04 28.74
CA GLY A 235 36.09 -15.22 28.98
C GLY A 235 37.09 -14.99 30.11
N GLU A 236 37.18 -16.02 30.95
CA GLU A 236 38.34 -16.59 31.67
C GLU A 236 39.37 -15.69 32.38
N ALA A 237 39.58 -15.93 33.69
CA ALA A 237 40.74 -16.68 34.20
C ALA A 237 40.70 -16.86 35.74
N ILE A 238 41.21 -18.03 36.16
CA ILE A 238 41.48 -18.58 37.52
C ILE A 238 40.28 -19.17 38.27
#